data_AF-A0A533Y4R2-F1
#
_entry.id   AF-A0A533Y4R2-F1
#
_cell.length_a   1.000
_cell.length_b   1.000
_cell.length_c   1.000
_cell.angle_alpha   90.00
_cell.angle_beta   90.00
_cell.angle_gamma   90.00
#
_symmetry.space_group_name_H-M   'P 1'
#
loop_
_entity.id
_entity.type
_entity.pdbx_description
1 polymer ?
#
loop_
_entity_poly.entity_id
_entity_poly.type
_entity_poly.pdbx_seq_one_letter_code
_entity_poly.pdbx_strand_id
1 'polypeptide(L)'
;MLPFDLKISRTPEDPLDAGVRIFYAKLGYSYPLRYEMGKLCGYHDGQMLDIALDDPNLVFVSVSGVKEPEFHFVPPGSSSDVPKEFAYPLSVLEHVGSLGPFVQVSCKFKVWFDASVLSLLIQGAPDLAEYGLQGALGLMTRTYASDKVEAYAESFREPWQEGLSYNFVNMHLGLLPGVQSAVVPYNTPIFTVYPVLNRQAYKFDEKPQ
;
A
#
# COMPACT_ATOMS: atom_id res chain seq x y z
N MET A 1 0.51 -11.34 0.86
CA MET A 1 0.93 -11.43 -0.56
C MET A 1 -0.06 -10.65 -1.39
N LEU A 2 0.33 -10.11 -2.55
CA LEU A 2 -0.61 -9.49 -3.50
C LEU A 2 -1.08 -10.54 -4.51
N PRO A 3 -2.37 -10.55 -4.90
CA PRO A 3 -2.92 -11.53 -5.84
C PRO A 3 -2.70 -11.14 -7.32
N PHE A 4 -1.89 -10.11 -7.58
CA PHE A 4 -1.58 -9.55 -8.89
C PHE A 4 -0.13 -9.03 -8.88
N ASP A 5 0.44 -8.77 -10.07
CA ASP A 5 1.76 -8.18 -10.19
C ASP A 5 1.69 -6.65 -9.99
N LEU A 6 2.66 -6.11 -9.27
CA LEU A 6 2.82 -4.66 -9.09
C LEU A 6 4.14 -4.23 -9.73
N LYS A 7 4.09 -3.27 -10.66
CA LYS A 7 5.28 -2.70 -11.29
C LYS A 7 5.44 -1.24 -10.93
N ILE A 8 6.66 -0.86 -10.53
CA ILE A 8 7.08 0.54 -10.33
C ILE A 8 8.13 0.85 -11.40
N SER A 9 7.99 1.97 -12.11
CA SER A 9 8.94 2.41 -13.13
C SER A 9 9.15 3.92 -13.14
N ARG A 10 10.28 4.35 -13.70
CA ARG A 10 10.59 5.76 -14.00
C ARG A 10 10.08 6.21 -15.37
N THR A 11 9.66 5.27 -16.21
CA THR A 11 9.16 5.54 -17.56
C THR A 11 7.73 5.01 -17.70
N PRO A 12 6.93 5.59 -18.60
CA PRO A 12 5.59 5.10 -18.92
C PRO A 12 5.59 3.84 -19.82
N GLU A 13 6.77 3.34 -20.19
CA GLU A 13 6.89 2.24 -21.16
C GLU A 13 6.52 0.90 -20.53
N ASP A 14 5.85 0.05 -21.32
CA ASP A 14 5.48 -1.31 -20.94
C ASP A 14 4.68 -1.39 -19.62
N PRO A 15 3.57 -0.65 -19.45
CA PRO A 15 2.77 -0.75 -18.24
C PRO A 15 2.09 -2.13 -18.14
N LEU A 16 1.81 -2.57 -16.92
CA LEU A 16 0.93 -3.71 -16.70
C LEU A 16 -0.52 -3.40 -17.15
N ASP A 17 -1.27 -4.45 -17.46
CA ASP A 17 -2.47 -4.42 -18.27
C ASP A 17 -3.73 -3.88 -17.58
N ALA A 18 -3.81 -3.94 -16.24
CA ALA A 18 -5.03 -3.55 -15.54
C ALA A 18 -5.13 -2.05 -15.27
N GLY A 19 -4.01 -1.34 -15.07
CA GLY A 19 -4.05 0.11 -14.90
C GLY A 19 -2.73 0.75 -14.45
N VAL A 20 -2.67 2.09 -14.54
CA VAL A 20 -1.50 2.91 -14.20
C VAL A 20 -1.88 4.12 -13.35
N ARG A 21 -1.04 4.44 -12.37
CA ARG A 21 -1.01 5.71 -11.63
C ARG A 21 0.33 6.38 -11.79
N ILE A 22 0.31 7.70 -11.74
CA ILE A 22 1.49 8.54 -11.91
C ILE A 22 1.64 9.39 -10.66
N PHE A 23 2.86 9.47 -10.14
CA PHE A 23 3.21 10.33 -9.03
C PHE A 23 4.40 11.19 -9.42
N TYR A 24 4.37 12.46 -9.01
CA TYR A 24 5.59 13.22 -8.85
C TYR A 24 6.07 13.00 -7.42
N ALA A 25 7.23 12.35 -7.25
CA ALA A 25 7.71 11.86 -5.96
C ALA A 25 9.13 12.38 -5.68
N LYS A 26 9.23 13.35 -4.76
CA LYS A 26 10.51 13.94 -4.31
C LYS A 26 10.60 13.93 -2.80
N LEU A 27 11.81 14.03 -2.26
CA LEU A 27 12.00 14.19 -0.82
C LEU A 27 11.24 15.43 -0.30
N GLY A 28 10.39 15.23 0.71
CA GLY A 28 9.59 16.27 1.34
C GLY A 28 8.31 16.68 0.59
N TYR A 29 8.10 16.19 -0.64
CA TYR A 29 6.92 16.56 -1.42
C TYR A 29 6.58 15.51 -2.47
N SER A 30 5.35 15.01 -2.43
CA SER A 30 4.85 14.06 -3.42
C SER A 30 3.35 14.25 -3.65
N TYR A 31 2.91 14.13 -4.91
CA TYR A 31 1.51 14.34 -5.27
C TYR A 31 1.10 13.51 -6.49
N PRO A 32 -0.17 13.08 -6.57
CA PRO A 32 -0.67 12.28 -7.67
C PRO A 32 -0.86 13.12 -8.94
N LEU A 33 -0.55 12.50 -10.07
CA LEU A 33 -0.69 13.04 -11.42
C LEU A 33 -1.62 12.14 -12.26
N ARG A 34 -2.12 12.71 -13.36
CA ARG A 34 -2.78 11.98 -14.45
C ARG A 34 -2.21 12.42 -15.79
N TYR A 35 -2.39 11.59 -16.81
CA TYR A 35 -1.99 11.93 -18.18
C TYR A 35 -3.25 12.20 -19.00
N GLU A 36 -3.36 13.42 -19.54
CA GLU A 36 -4.54 13.88 -20.27
C GLU A 36 -4.11 14.75 -21.44
N MET A 37 -4.68 14.48 -22.63
CA MET A 37 -4.39 15.24 -23.87
C MET A 37 -2.88 15.38 -24.19
N GLY A 38 -2.10 14.35 -23.90
CA GLY A 38 -0.66 14.34 -24.18
C GLY A 38 0.20 15.06 -23.13
N LYS A 39 -0.39 15.50 -22.01
CA LYS A 39 0.30 16.23 -20.94
C LYS A 39 0.03 15.64 -19.57
N LEU A 40 0.96 15.86 -18.65
CA LEU A 40 0.73 15.58 -17.23
C LEU A 40 -0.11 16.71 -16.63
N CYS A 41 -1.09 16.34 -15.81
CA CYS A 41 -1.86 17.29 -15.02
C CYS A 41 -2.08 16.78 -13.60
N GLY A 42 -2.35 17.69 -12.67
CA GLY A 42 -2.64 17.35 -11.29
C GLY A 42 -3.88 16.46 -11.20
N TYR A 43 -3.81 15.40 -10.40
CA TYR A 43 -4.87 14.40 -10.35
C TYR A 43 -6.21 14.99 -9.86
N HIS A 44 -6.16 15.90 -8.88
CA HIS A 44 -7.34 16.46 -8.21
C HIS A 44 -7.86 17.76 -8.84
N ASP A 45 -6.97 18.63 -9.31
CA ASP A 45 -7.31 19.95 -9.86
C ASP A 45 -7.36 19.98 -11.39
N GLY A 46 -6.81 18.95 -12.05
CA GLY A 46 -6.69 18.90 -13.51
C GLY A 46 -5.77 19.97 -14.10
N GLN A 47 -4.97 20.65 -13.27
CA GLN A 47 -4.09 21.71 -13.75
C GLN A 47 -2.99 21.10 -14.62
N MET A 48 -2.87 21.56 -15.86
CA MET A 48 -1.80 21.13 -16.77
C MET A 48 -0.44 21.56 -16.22
N LEU A 49 0.49 20.61 -16.15
CA LEU A 49 1.83 20.79 -15.61
C LEU A 49 2.85 20.61 -16.73
N ASP A 50 3.85 21.49 -16.74
CA ASP A 50 4.97 21.42 -17.67
C ASP A 50 6.08 20.54 -17.07
N ILE A 51 5.83 19.23 -17.04
CA ILE A 51 6.77 18.21 -16.54
C ILE A 51 7.10 17.29 -17.70
N ALA A 52 8.39 17.13 -17.98
CA ALA A 52 8.87 16.21 -19.00
C ALA A 52 8.69 14.76 -18.54
N LEU A 53 8.32 13.85 -19.46
CA LEU A 53 8.05 12.44 -19.14
C LEU A 53 9.28 11.65 -18.69
N ASP A 54 10.48 12.18 -18.92
CA ASP A 54 11.77 11.65 -18.49
C ASP A 54 12.27 12.30 -17.18
N ASP A 55 11.45 13.13 -16.51
CA ASP A 55 11.81 13.72 -15.21
C ASP A 55 12.08 12.59 -14.19
N PRO A 56 13.24 12.59 -13.51
CA PRO A 56 13.63 11.52 -12.58
C PRO A 56 12.72 11.39 -11.35
N ASN A 57 11.91 12.41 -11.05
CA ASN A 57 10.95 12.40 -9.95
C ASN A 57 9.60 11.79 -10.36
N LEU A 58 9.38 11.50 -11.64
CA LEU A 58 8.21 10.75 -12.06
C LEU A 58 8.34 9.28 -11.62
N VAL A 59 7.21 8.78 -11.13
CA VAL A 59 7.04 7.37 -10.77
C VAL A 59 5.72 6.91 -11.36
N PHE A 60 5.80 5.85 -12.15
CA PHE A 60 4.67 5.15 -12.73
C PHE A 60 4.45 3.88 -11.92
N VAL A 61 3.22 3.66 -11.47
CA VAL A 61 2.81 2.49 -10.73
C VAL A 61 1.75 1.80 -11.56
N SER A 62 2.03 0.58 -12.01
CA SER A 62 1.08 -0.22 -12.79
C SER A 62 0.81 -1.55 -12.11
N VAL A 63 -0.37 -2.10 -12.36
CA VAL A 63 -0.82 -3.37 -11.78
C VAL A 63 -1.36 -4.28 -12.87
N SER A 64 -1.15 -5.59 -12.73
CA SER A 64 -1.77 -6.58 -13.61
C SER A 64 -3.19 -6.91 -13.16
N GLY A 65 -3.91 -7.69 -13.97
CA GLY A 65 -5.08 -8.41 -13.45
C GLY A 65 -4.73 -9.39 -12.33
N VAL A 66 -5.74 -9.80 -11.57
CA VAL A 66 -5.63 -10.88 -10.58
C VAL A 66 -5.14 -12.15 -11.27
N LYS A 67 -4.05 -12.72 -10.75
CA LYS A 67 -3.44 -13.97 -11.22
C LYS A 67 -3.64 -15.12 -10.24
N GLU A 68 -3.91 -14.83 -8.96
CA GLU A 68 -4.17 -15.84 -7.93
C GLU A 68 -5.57 -16.46 -8.12
N PRO A 69 -5.67 -17.76 -8.50
CA PRO A 69 -6.96 -18.39 -8.80
C PRO A 69 -7.90 -18.50 -7.59
N GLU A 70 -7.36 -18.61 -6.38
CA GLU A 70 -8.14 -18.72 -5.14
C GLU A 70 -8.58 -17.35 -4.61
N PHE A 71 -8.14 -16.25 -5.24
CA PHE A 71 -8.49 -14.92 -4.78
C PHE A 71 -9.91 -14.54 -5.20
N HIS A 72 -10.75 -14.28 -4.20
CA HIS A 72 -12.12 -13.84 -4.40
C HIS A 72 -12.29 -12.41 -3.92
N PHE A 73 -12.68 -11.52 -4.83
CA PHE A 73 -13.05 -10.15 -4.53
C PHE A 73 -14.44 -9.86 -5.06
N VAL A 74 -15.28 -9.30 -4.19
CA VAL A 74 -16.62 -8.82 -4.55
C VAL A 74 -16.55 -7.29 -4.50
N PRO A 75 -16.58 -6.60 -5.64
CA PRO A 75 -16.54 -5.14 -5.67
C PRO A 75 -17.75 -4.55 -4.92
N PRO A 76 -17.55 -3.52 -4.07
CA PRO A 76 -18.65 -2.81 -3.44
C PRO A 76 -19.37 -1.95 -4.49
N GLY A 77 -20.61 -2.30 -4.81
CA GLY A 77 -21.41 -1.61 -5.82
C GLY A 77 -21.03 -2.05 -7.24
N SER A 78 -21.98 -2.68 -7.93
CA SER A 78 -21.82 -3.20 -9.28
C SER A 78 -21.72 -2.07 -10.32
N SER A 79 -20.53 -1.56 -10.60
CA SER A 79 -20.27 -0.97 -11.93
C SER A 79 -19.74 -2.07 -12.84
N SER A 80 -20.51 -2.39 -13.88
CA SER A 80 -20.35 -3.59 -14.72
C SER A 80 -19.27 -3.52 -15.79
N ASP A 81 -18.56 -2.40 -15.89
CA ASP A 81 -17.78 -2.10 -17.10
C ASP A 81 -16.31 -2.51 -16.98
N VAL A 82 -15.85 -2.83 -15.77
CA VAL A 82 -14.48 -3.27 -15.50
C VAL A 82 -14.44 -4.80 -15.41
N PRO A 83 -13.56 -5.49 -16.17
CA PRO A 83 -13.33 -6.93 -16.01
C PRO A 83 -13.05 -7.31 -14.55
N LYS A 84 -13.57 -8.46 -14.11
CA LYS A 84 -13.53 -8.87 -12.69
C LYS A 84 -12.11 -8.98 -12.17
N GLU A 85 -11.21 -9.48 -13.01
CA GLU A 85 -9.79 -9.61 -12.77
C GLU A 85 -9.09 -8.26 -12.54
N PHE A 86 -9.65 -7.14 -13.03
CA PHE A 86 -9.07 -5.81 -12.87
C PHE A 86 -9.68 -5.03 -11.70
N ALA A 87 -10.87 -5.43 -11.23
CA ALA A 87 -11.60 -4.68 -10.21
C ALA A 87 -10.80 -4.50 -8.90
N TYR A 88 -10.18 -5.56 -8.37
CA TYR A 88 -9.38 -5.45 -7.15
C TYR A 88 -8.06 -4.70 -7.36
N PRO A 89 -7.23 -5.01 -8.38
CA PRO A 89 -6.01 -4.25 -8.68
C PRO A 89 -6.27 -2.75 -8.85
N LEU A 90 -7.32 -2.38 -9.60
CA LEU A 90 -7.72 -0.98 -9.77
C LEU A 90 -8.14 -0.33 -8.45
N SER A 91 -8.90 -1.04 -7.62
CA SER A 91 -9.25 -0.55 -6.28
C SER A 91 -8.00 -0.32 -5.42
N VAL A 92 -7.00 -1.21 -5.46
CA VAL A 92 -5.73 -0.99 -4.77
C VAL A 92 -5.04 0.25 -5.32
N LEU A 93 -4.93 0.35 -6.64
CA LEU A 93 -4.28 1.44 -7.36
C LEU A 93 -4.93 2.80 -7.06
N GLU A 94 -6.25 2.86 -6.88
CA GLU A 94 -6.97 4.06 -6.48
C GLU A 94 -6.59 4.58 -5.09
N HIS A 95 -6.24 3.66 -4.19
CA HIS A 95 -5.85 3.95 -2.81
C HIS A 95 -4.34 4.05 -2.61
N VAL A 96 -3.55 3.94 -3.70
CA VAL A 96 -2.11 4.16 -3.62
C VAL A 96 -1.83 5.63 -3.33
N GLY A 97 -1.01 5.86 -2.30
CA GLY A 97 -0.51 7.17 -1.93
C GLY A 97 0.97 7.33 -2.25
N SER A 98 1.55 8.41 -1.73
CA SER A 98 3.00 8.62 -1.76
C SER A 98 3.46 9.23 -0.44
N LEU A 99 4.69 8.91 -0.04
CA LEU A 99 5.36 9.50 1.11
C LEU A 99 6.80 9.84 0.70
N GLY A 100 7.01 11.09 0.29
CA GLY A 100 8.29 11.52 -0.27
C GLY A 100 8.61 10.75 -1.55
N PRO A 101 9.78 10.07 -1.66
CA PRO A 101 10.14 9.30 -2.84
C PRO A 101 9.45 7.91 -2.91
N PHE A 102 8.69 7.51 -1.88
CA PHE A 102 8.09 6.19 -1.80
C PHE A 102 6.63 6.19 -2.25
N VAL A 103 6.24 5.15 -2.97
CA VAL A 103 4.85 4.80 -3.27
C VAL A 103 4.28 4.05 -2.07
N GLN A 104 3.10 4.48 -1.60
CA GLN A 104 2.43 3.87 -0.46
C GLN A 104 1.29 2.96 -0.91
N VAL A 105 1.46 1.64 -0.77
CA VAL A 105 0.42 0.63 -1.04
C VAL A 105 -0.20 0.19 0.27
N SER A 106 -1.50 0.38 0.44
CA SER A 106 -2.21 -0.03 1.66
C SER A 106 -2.42 -1.54 1.68
N CYS A 107 -1.72 -2.23 2.58
CA CYS A 107 -1.89 -3.66 2.83
C CYS A 107 -2.78 -3.85 4.04
N LYS A 108 -4.04 -4.19 3.77
CA LYS A 108 -5.03 -4.48 4.80
C LYS A 108 -4.90 -5.94 5.19
N PHE A 109 -4.48 -6.23 6.42
CA PHE A 109 -4.59 -7.55 7.00
C PHE A 109 -5.23 -7.45 8.38
N LYS A 110 -6.03 -8.45 8.74
CA LYS A 110 -6.74 -8.48 10.02
C LYS A 110 -6.10 -9.54 10.91
N VAL A 111 -5.57 -9.11 12.05
CA VAL A 111 -5.03 -10.00 13.09
C VAL A 111 -5.64 -9.58 14.40
N TRP A 112 -6.23 -10.53 15.12
CA TRP A 112 -6.75 -10.34 16.45
C TRP A 112 -5.75 -10.87 17.47
N PHE A 113 -5.36 -10.03 18.44
CA PHE A 113 -4.53 -10.42 19.56
C PHE A 113 -4.79 -9.50 20.76
N ASP A 114 -4.52 -10.02 21.96
CA ASP A 114 -4.54 -9.24 23.19
C ASP A 114 -3.31 -8.33 23.22
N ALA A 115 -3.55 -7.03 22.98
CA ALA A 115 -2.50 -6.03 22.93
C ALA A 115 -1.90 -5.68 24.29
N SER A 116 -2.47 -6.16 25.40
CA SER A 116 -1.84 -6.05 26.73
C SER A 116 -0.70 -7.07 26.90
N VAL A 117 -0.75 -8.19 26.17
CA VAL A 117 0.22 -9.30 26.29
C VAL A 117 1.19 -9.35 25.11
N LEU A 118 0.71 -9.04 23.90
CA LEU A 118 1.46 -9.19 22.66
C LEU A 118 1.57 -7.87 21.90
N SER A 119 2.61 -7.77 21.08
CA SER A 119 2.82 -6.77 20.05
C SER A 119 3.18 -7.49 18.74
N LEU A 120 2.95 -6.84 17.59
CA LEU A 120 3.33 -7.40 16.28
C LEU A 120 4.55 -6.66 15.75
N LEU A 121 5.65 -7.38 15.52
CA LEU A 121 6.77 -6.89 14.73
C LEU A 121 6.54 -7.28 13.27
N ILE A 122 6.51 -6.30 12.38
CA ILE A 122 6.37 -6.51 10.94
C ILE A 122 7.69 -6.17 10.28
N GLN A 123 8.20 -7.08 9.46
CA GLN A 123 9.41 -6.86 8.68
C GLN A 123 9.10 -7.05 7.20
N GLY A 124 9.61 -6.15 6.36
CA GLY A 124 9.54 -6.31 4.91
C GLY A 124 10.24 -7.60 4.47
N ALA A 125 9.75 -8.22 3.41
CA ALA A 125 10.38 -9.41 2.86
C ALA A 125 11.79 -9.08 2.32
N PRO A 126 12.80 -9.90 2.65
CA PRO A 126 14.19 -9.65 2.23
C PRO A 126 14.34 -9.67 0.70
N ASP A 127 13.56 -10.50 0.01
CA ASP A 127 13.62 -10.74 -1.44
C ASP A 127 13.26 -9.49 -2.27
N LEU A 128 12.65 -8.46 -1.68
CA LEU A 128 12.29 -7.23 -2.39
C LEU A 128 13.50 -6.50 -2.98
N ALA A 129 14.65 -6.58 -2.31
CA ALA A 129 15.89 -6.04 -2.84
C ALA A 129 16.34 -6.77 -4.11
N GLU A 130 16.08 -8.07 -4.21
CA GLU A 130 16.39 -8.89 -5.39
C GLU A 130 15.52 -8.49 -6.59
N TYR A 131 14.31 -8.00 -6.33
CA TYR A 131 13.43 -7.42 -7.35
C TYR A 131 13.76 -5.96 -7.71
N GLY A 132 14.80 -5.36 -7.12
CA GLY A 132 15.21 -3.98 -7.40
C GLY A 132 14.48 -2.92 -6.56
N LEU A 133 13.80 -3.32 -5.50
CA LEU A 133 13.03 -2.43 -4.63
C LEU A 133 13.75 -2.20 -3.30
N GLN A 134 13.72 -0.93 -2.87
CA GLN A 134 13.96 -0.56 -1.48
C GLN A 134 12.64 -0.22 -0.81
N GLY A 135 12.54 -0.52 0.47
CA GLY A 135 11.32 -0.33 1.23
C GLY A 135 10.65 -1.67 1.56
N ALA A 136 9.35 -1.63 1.80
CA ALA A 136 8.57 -2.59 2.60
C ALA A 136 8.96 -2.68 4.09
N LEU A 137 9.83 -1.79 4.56
CA LEU A 137 9.86 -1.39 5.97
C LEU A 137 8.61 -0.54 6.22
N GLY A 138 7.48 -1.22 6.42
CA GLY A 138 6.22 -0.57 6.73
C GLY A 138 6.28 0.07 8.11
N LEU A 139 6.02 1.37 8.17
CA LEU A 139 5.66 2.02 9.43
C LEU A 139 4.28 1.47 9.82
N MET A 140 4.19 0.76 10.94
CA MET A 140 2.89 0.45 11.54
C MET A 140 2.27 1.77 11.98
N THR A 141 1.30 2.28 11.22
CA THR A 141 0.37 3.26 11.77
C THR A 141 -0.76 2.48 12.42
N ARG A 142 -0.80 2.46 13.75
CA ARG A 142 -2.03 2.11 14.47
C ARG A 142 -3.01 3.26 14.26
N THR A 143 -3.72 3.30 13.13
CA THR A 143 -4.86 4.22 13.02
C THR A 143 -6.06 3.52 13.64
N TYR A 144 -6.67 4.20 14.61
CA TYR A 144 -8.02 3.98 15.07
C TYR A 144 -9.01 4.26 13.92
N ALA A 145 -8.90 3.52 12.82
CA ALA A 145 -9.73 3.65 11.63
C ALA A 145 -10.99 2.78 11.74
N SER A 146 -11.38 2.40 12.96
CA SER A 146 -12.63 1.69 13.24
C SER A 146 -13.85 2.44 12.71
N ASP A 147 -13.75 3.76 12.56
CA ASP A 147 -14.93 4.63 12.42
C ASP A 147 -15.19 5.07 10.98
N LYS A 148 -14.30 4.78 10.01
CA LYS A 148 -14.35 5.38 8.67
C LYS A 148 -14.62 4.42 7.51
N VAL A 149 -14.72 3.12 7.75
CA VAL A 149 -15.05 2.14 6.71
C VAL A 149 -16.08 1.16 7.28
N GLU A 150 -17.24 1.06 6.65
CA GLU A 150 -18.39 0.26 7.15
C GLU A 150 -18.03 -1.20 7.42
N ALA A 151 -17.20 -1.81 6.56
CA ALA A 151 -16.70 -3.19 6.77
C ALA A 151 -15.96 -3.38 8.12
N TYR A 152 -15.42 -2.30 8.70
CA TYR A 152 -14.75 -2.32 10.01
C TYR A 152 -15.70 -1.99 11.17
N ALA A 153 -16.78 -1.24 10.95
CA ALA A 153 -17.78 -0.94 11.98
C ALA A 153 -18.62 -2.18 12.35
N GLU A 154 -18.89 -3.07 11.39
CA GLU A 154 -19.66 -4.31 11.67
C GLU A 154 -18.84 -5.37 12.39
N SER A 155 -17.51 -5.24 12.37
CA SER A 155 -16.55 -6.20 12.94
C SER A 155 -16.37 -6.11 14.46
N PHE A 156 -17.16 -5.30 15.17
CA PHE A 156 -17.12 -5.13 16.64
C PHE A 156 -18.28 -5.81 17.36
N ARG A 157 -19.03 -6.69 16.69
CA ARG A 157 -20.29 -7.24 17.21
C ARG A 157 -20.14 -8.55 18.00
N GLU A 158 -18.97 -9.18 17.98
CA GLU A 158 -18.80 -10.48 18.63
C GLU A 158 -18.12 -10.37 20.00
N PRO A 159 -18.65 -10.99 21.07
CA PRO A 159 -18.08 -10.92 22.41
C PRO A 159 -16.62 -11.35 22.53
N TRP A 160 -16.16 -12.30 21.70
CA TRP A 160 -14.77 -12.76 21.71
C TRP A 160 -13.76 -11.72 21.19
N GLN A 161 -14.23 -10.62 20.59
CA GLN A 161 -13.39 -9.55 20.03
C GLN A 161 -13.06 -8.45 21.07
N GLU A 162 -13.70 -8.48 22.23
CA GLU A 162 -13.47 -7.51 23.30
C GLU A 162 -12.00 -7.53 23.75
N GLY A 163 -11.34 -6.36 23.75
CA GLY A 163 -9.92 -6.22 24.11
C GLY A 163 -8.90 -6.54 22.99
N LEU A 164 -9.33 -7.01 21.82
CA LEU A 164 -8.43 -7.32 20.70
C LEU A 164 -8.16 -6.09 19.82
N SER A 165 -6.93 -5.95 19.34
CA SER A 165 -6.52 -4.80 18.50
C SER A 165 -6.63 -5.05 17.00
N TYR A 166 -7.10 -4.04 16.26
CA TYR A 166 -7.14 -4.01 14.79
C TYR A 166 -5.93 -3.26 14.22
N ASN A 167 -5.36 -3.75 13.12
CA ASN A 167 -4.11 -3.24 12.56
C ASN A 167 -4.18 -3.18 11.03
N PHE A 168 -3.40 -2.29 10.42
CA PHE A 168 -3.15 -2.27 8.99
C PHE A 168 -1.71 -1.85 8.77
N VAL A 169 -1.15 -2.20 7.61
CA VAL A 169 0.24 -1.88 7.27
C VAL A 169 0.26 -1.18 5.94
N ASN A 170 0.87 -0.01 5.91
CA ASN A 170 1.17 0.65 4.67
C ASN A 170 2.56 0.24 4.22
N MET A 171 2.63 -0.35 3.04
CA MET A 171 3.88 -0.69 2.39
C MET A 171 4.38 0.53 1.64
N HIS A 172 5.61 0.94 1.93
CA HIS A 172 6.26 2.03 1.22
C HIS A 172 7.32 1.42 0.31
N LEU A 173 7.14 1.53 -1.00
CA LEU A 173 8.04 0.97 -2.00
C LEU A 173 8.71 2.09 -2.78
N GLY A 174 10.00 1.95 -3.03
CA GLY A 174 10.78 2.81 -3.89
C GLY A 174 11.75 1.98 -4.73
N LEU A 175 12.15 2.51 -5.88
CA LEU A 175 13.20 1.89 -6.68
C LEU A 175 14.56 2.09 -6.01
N LEU A 176 15.39 1.05 -6.01
CA LEU A 176 16.79 1.17 -5.58
C LEU A 176 17.55 2.18 -6.47
N PRO A 177 18.63 2.80 -5.97
CA PRO A 177 19.46 3.68 -6.78
C PRO A 177 19.93 2.99 -8.07
N GLY A 178 19.77 3.66 -9.21
CA GLY A 178 20.13 3.13 -10.52
C GLY A 178 19.12 2.15 -11.14
N VAL A 179 18.09 1.73 -10.41
CA VAL A 179 17.03 0.86 -10.92
C VAL A 179 15.93 1.70 -11.59
N GLN A 180 15.64 1.40 -12.85
CA GLN A 180 14.64 2.11 -13.65
C GLN A 180 13.23 1.54 -13.53
N SER A 181 13.13 0.23 -13.29
CA SER A 181 11.86 -0.44 -13.05
C SER A 181 12.06 -1.69 -12.20
N ALA A 182 11.02 -2.04 -11.46
CA ALA A 182 10.96 -3.23 -10.63
C ALA A 182 9.54 -3.80 -10.67
N VAL A 183 9.45 -5.13 -10.64
CA VAL A 183 8.18 -5.85 -10.61
C VAL A 183 8.15 -6.72 -9.36
N VAL A 184 7.07 -6.61 -8.59
CA VAL A 184 6.72 -7.57 -7.53
C VAL A 184 5.73 -8.56 -8.15
N PRO A 185 6.15 -9.80 -8.41
CA PRO A 185 5.23 -10.82 -8.90
C PRO A 185 4.10 -11.08 -7.90
N TYR A 186 2.93 -11.47 -8.41
CA TYR A 186 1.86 -12.01 -7.58
C TYR A 186 2.39 -13.14 -6.69
N ASN A 187 1.80 -13.29 -5.52
CA ASN A 187 2.21 -14.25 -4.50
C ASN A 187 3.62 -14.05 -3.92
N THR A 188 4.32 -12.97 -4.25
CA THR A 188 5.56 -12.61 -3.55
C THR A 188 5.22 -12.30 -2.07
N PRO A 189 5.90 -12.94 -1.11
CA PRO A 189 5.82 -12.54 0.29
C PRO A 189 6.30 -11.09 0.43
N ILE A 190 5.55 -10.26 1.14
CA ILE A 190 5.87 -8.81 1.23
C ILE A 190 6.24 -8.39 2.64
N PHE A 191 5.69 -9.09 3.63
CA PHE A 191 6.00 -8.88 5.03
C PHE A 191 5.95 -10.21 5.77
N THR A 192 6.80 -10.30 6.79
CA THR A 192 6.71 -11.32 7.83
C THR A 192 6.19 -10.66 9.09
N VAL A 193 5.24 -11.31 9.76
CA VAL A 193 4.63 -10.84 11.01
C VAL A 193 5.11 -11.76 12.14
N TYR A 194 5.79 -11.17 13.12
CA TYR A 194 6.27 -11.86 14.31
C TYR A 194 5.47 -11.41 15.52
N PRO A 195 4.75 -12.32 16.21
CA PRO A 195 4.21 -12.01 17.53
C PRO A 195 5.37 -11.90 18.51
N VAL A 196 5.45 -10.78 19.23
CA VAL A 196 6.44 -10.55 20.27
C VAL A 196 5.73 -10.20 21.57
N LEU A 197 6.33 -10.54 22.71
CA LEU A 197 5.78 -10.15 24.01
C LEU A 197 5.74 -8.62 24.11
N ASN A 198 4.64 -8.07 24.62
CA ASN A 198 4.53 -6.66 24.93
C ASN A 198 5.38 -6.33 26.17
N ARG A 199 6.70 -6.25 25.97
CA ARG A 199 7.63 -5.77 26.99
C ARG A 199 7.58 -4.25 26.97
N GLN A 200 6.61 -3.66 27.67
CA GLN A 200 6.66 -2.23 27.96
C GLN A 200 7.95 -1.95 28.73
N ALA A 201 8.89 -1.25 28.09
CA ALA A 201 10.20 -0.94 28.67
C ALA A 201 10.16 0.25 29.66
N TYR A 202 8.97 0.72 30.00
CA TYR A 202 8.75 1.83 30.91
C TYR A 202 7.51 1.55 31.74
N LYS A 203 7.61 1.89 33.03
CA LYS A 203 6.48 1.95 33.95
C LYS A 203 6.31 3.41 34.33
N PHE A 204 5.09 3.92 34.27
CA PHE A 204 4.79 5.20 34.89
C PHE A 204 4.71 4.95 36.40
N ASP A 205 5.71 5.41 37.14
CA ASP A 205 5.61 5.46 38.60
C ASP A 205 4.87 6.76 38.98
N GLU A 206 3.94 6.64 39.92
CA GLU A 206 3.32 7.80 40.54
C GLU A 206 4.38 8.61 41.27
N LYS A 207 4.29 9.95 41.15
CA LYS A 207 5.22 10.86 41.80
C LYS A 207 5.17 10.60 43.32
N PRO A 208 6.28 10.28 44.00
CA PRO A 208 6.28 10.10 45.45
C PRO A 208 5.72 11.37 46.10
N GLN A 209 4.74 11.21 47.00
CA GLN A 209 4.20 12.30 47.82
C GLN A 209 5.24 12.79 48.82
#